data_AF-A0A8J1UT98-F1
#
_entry.id   AF-A0A8J1UT98-F1
#
_cell.length_a   1.000
_cell.length_b   1.000
_cell.length_c   1.000
_cell.angle_alpha   90.00
_cell.angle_beta   90.00
_cell.angle_gamma   90.00
#
_symmetry.space_group_name_H-M   'P 1'
#
loop_
_entity.id
_entity.type
_entity.pdbx_description
1 polymer ?
#
loop_
_entity_poly.entity_id
_entity_poly.type
_entity_poly.pdbx_seq_one_letter_code
_entity_poly.pdbx_strand_id
1 'polypeptide(L)'
;DVKGKKVVAYLDTLPQNEFCMTIKNERVAPVSNLQKSAVKAYSYYNVDESLTVLFDPMAGSSPSVCDVCGVDCGCDPQTGGNTSSQTIATSLGLLLTFIVAVIASSLVTC
;
A
#
# COMPACT_ATOMS: atom_id res chain seq x y z
N ASP A 1 -24.94 -12.20 -15.15
CA ASP A 1 -25.15 -13.18 -14.08
C ASP A 1 -24.03 -13.07 -13.05
N VAL A 2 -24.36 -13.15 -11.76
CA VAL A 2 -23.38 -13.13 -10.67
C VAL A 2 -23.28 -14.54 -10.10
N LYS A 3 -22.19 -15.25 -10.45
CA LYS A 3 -21.93 -16.61 -9.97
C LYS A 3 -20.89 -16.56 -8.86
N GLY A 4 -21.36 -16.46 -7.62
CA GLY A 4 -20.50 -16.35 -6.44
C GLY A 4 -19.66 -15.08 -6.49
N LYS A 5 -18.33 -15.21 -6.50
CA LYS A 5 -17.38 -14.08 -6.54
C LYS A 5 -17.01 -13.65 -7.98
N LYS A 6 -17.77 -14.06 -8.98
CA LYS A 6 -17.52 -13.77 -10.40
C LYS A 6 -18.74 -13.12 -11.04
N VAL A 7 -18.48 -12.13 -11.90
CA VAL A 7 -19.50 -11.56 -12.78
C VAL A 7 -19.28 -12.12 -14.18
N VAL A 8 -20.34 -12.67 -14.78
CA VAL A 8 -20.33 -13.18 -16.15
C VAL A 8 -21.39 -12.43 -16.96
N ALA A 9 -20.96 -11.76 -18.01
CA ALA A 9 -21.83 -11.12 -18.98
C ALA A 9 -21.80 -11.92 -20.29
N TYR A 10 -22.99 -12.19 -20.82
CA TYR A 10 -23.17 -12.81 -22.13
C TYR A 10 -23.62 -11.74 -23.10
N LEU A 11 -23.00 -11.72 -24.28
CA LEU A 11 -23.32 -10.82 -25.38
C LEU A 11 -23.56 -11.69 -26.60
N ASP A 12 -24.63 -11.42 -27.35
CA ASP A 12 -24.93 -12.17 -28.57
C ASP A 12 -23.85 -11.92 -29.63
N THR A 13 -23.40 -10.67 -29.75
CA THR A 13 -22.31 -10.24 -30.63
C THR A 13 -21.50 -9.13 -29.97
N LEU A 14 -20.22 -9.05 -30.32
CA LEU A 14 -19.40 -7.87 -30.03
C LEU A 14 -19.55 -6.88 -31.20
N PRO A 15 -19.83 -5.59 -30.92
CA PRO A 15 -19.94 -4.60 -31.97
C PRO A 15 -18.55 -4.31 -32.58
N GLN A 16 -18.51 -3.76 -33.80
CA GLN A 16 -17.24 -3.42 -34.47
C GLN A 16 -16.53 -2.22 -33.83
N ASN A 17 -17.27 -1.39 -33.10
CA ASN A 17 -16.77 -0.27 -32.31
C ASN A 17 -16.57 -0.68 -30.83
N GLU A 18 -16.08 0.26 -30.03
CA GLU A 18 -15.83 0.04 -28.61
C GLU A 18 -17.11 -0.27 -27.83
N PHE A 19 -17.07 -1.34 -27.02
CA PHE A 19 -18.12 -1.69 -26.06
C PHE A 19 -17.59 -1.51 -24.63
N CYS A 20 -18.25 -0.64 -23.86
CA CYS A 20 -17.88 -0.35 -22.48
C CYS A 20 -18.97 -0.84 -21.52
N MET A 21 -18.55 -1.56 -20.48
CA MET A 21 -19.41 -1.95 -19.37
C MET A 21 -18.80 -1.48 -18.05
N THR A 22 -19.59 -0.79 -17.23
CA THR A 22 -19.17 -0.38 -15.90
C THR A 22 -19.79 -1.30 -14.85
N ILE A 23 -18.93 -1.94 -14.06
CA ILE A 23 -19.36 -2.78 -12.93
C ILE A 23 -19.03 -2.01 -11.65
N LYS A 24 -20.06 -1.69 -10.86
CA LYS A 24 -19.88 -1.12 -9.52
C LYS A 24 -19.68 -2.27 -8.53
N ASN A 25 -18.61 -2.22 -7.76
CA ASN A 25 -18.32 -3.16 -6.68
C ASN A 25 -18.13 -2.42 -5.36
N GLU A 26 -18.40 -3.11 -4.26
CA GLU A 26 -18.20 -2.61 -2.91
C GLU A 26 -17.23 -3.53 -2.15
N ARG A 27 -16.33 -2.93 -1.38
CA ARG A 27 -15.40 -3.68 -0.52
C ARG A 27 -16.12 -4.08 0.76
N VAL A 28 -16.41 -5.37 0.91
CA VAL A 28 -17.13 -5.92 2.07
C VAL A 28 -16.25 -6.34 3.24
N ALA A 29 -14.94 -6.52 3.01
CA ALA A 29 -13.99 -6.94 4.04
C ALA A 29 -12.62 -6.30 3.81
N PRO A 30 -11.86 -5.99 4.87
CA PRO A 30 -10.48 -5.54 4.72
C PRO A 30 -9.55 -6.71 4.35
N VAL A 31 -8.77 -6.52 3.29
CA VAL A 31 -7.81 -7.51 2.79
C VAL A 31 -6.53 -6.77 2.42
N SER A 32 -5.38 -7.23 2.91
CA SER A 32 -4.06 -6.71 2.53
C SER A 32 -3.45 -7.57 1.42
N ASN A 33 -2.46 -7.01 0.72
CA ASN A 33 -1.73 -7.70 -0.35
C ASN A 33 -2.67 -8.39 -1.38
N LEU A 34 -3.76 -7.71 -1.72
CA LEU A 34 -4.77 -8.25 -2.62
C LEU A 34 -4.15 -8.52 -4.00
N GLN A 35 -4.33 -9.75 -4.49
CA GLN A 35 -3.83 -10.13 -5.81
C GLN A 35 -4.71 -9.54 -6.92
N LYS A 36 -4.09 -9.29 -8.07
CA LYS A 36 -4.79 -8.83 -9.28
C LYS A 36 -5.82 -9.87 -9.72
N SER A 37 -6.97 -9.39 -10.18
CA SER A 37 -8.06 -10.22 -10.68
C SER A 37 -8.06 -10.24 -12.21
N ALA A 38 -8.43 -11.38 -12.80
CA ALA A 38 -8.48 -11.52 -14.25
C ALA A 38 -9.85 -11.11 -14.82
N VAL A 39 -9.84 -10.28 -15.85
CA VAL A 39 -10.97 -10.02 -16.74
C VAL A 39 -10.71 -10.77 -18.04
N LYS A 40 -11.59 -11.72 -18.38
CA LYS A 40 -11.45 -12.54 -19.59
C LYS A 40 -12.63 -12.31 -20.52
N ALA A 41 -12.34 -11.99 -21.77
CA ALA A 41 -13.28 -12.02 -22.88
C ALA A 41 -12.88 -13.16 -23.82
N TYR A 42 -13.85 -13.93 -24.31
CA TYR A 42 -13.59 -15.03 -25.24
C TYR A 42 -14.80 -15.30 -26.11
N SER A 43 -14.56 -15.78 -27.34
CA SER A 43 -15.62 -16.31 -28.20
C SER A 43 -16.15 -17.61 -27.60
N TYR A 44 -17.47 -17.69 -27.42
CA TYR A 44 -18.10 -18.82 -26.74
C TYR A 44 -17.90 -20.15 -27.49
N TYR A 45 -17.87 -20.10 -28.83
CA TYR A 45 -17.70 -21.29 -29.68
C TYR A 45 -16.25 -21.53 -30.10
N ASN A 46 -15.37 -20.52 -30.07
CA ASN A 46 -13.95 -20.62 -30.43
C ASN A 46 -13.08 -20.07 -29.29
N VAL A 47 -12.75 -20.88 -28.30
CA VAL A 47 -12.06 -20.43 -27.07
C VAL A 47 -10.62 -19.91 -27.28
N ASP A 48 -10.00 -20.26 -28.41
CA ASP A 48 -8.68 -19.76 -28.80
C ASP A 48 -8.70 -18.25 -29.09
N GLU A 49 -9.86 -17.73 -29.53
CA GLU A 49 -10.12 -16.30 -29.65
C GLU A 49 -10.48 -15.73 -28.27
N SER A 50 -9.46 -15.48 -27.45
CA SER A 50 -9.63 -14.91 -26.12
C SER A 50 -8.58 -13.87 -25.75
N LEU A 51 -8.98 -12.95 -24.88
CA LEU A 51 -8.12 -11.95 -24.28
C LEU A 51 -8.33 -11.97 -22.77
N THR A 52 -7.22 -11.97 -22.02
CA THR A 52 -7.24 -11.86 -20.55
C THR A 52 -6.42 -10.66 -20.13
N VAL A 53 -7.01 -9.80 -19.30
CA VAL A 53 -6.36 -8.62 -18.72
C VAL A 53 -6.38 -8.76 -17.20
N LEU A 54 -5.27 -8.40 -16.56
CA LEU A 54 -5.18 -8.36 -15.09
C LEU A 54 -5.55 -6.97 -14.60
N PHE A 55 -6.62 -6.91 -13.82
CA PHE A 55 -7.11 -5.71 -13.16
C PHE A 55 -6.66 -5.69 -11.70
N ASP A 56 -6.10 -4.55 -11.28
CA ASP A 56 -5.73 -4.31 -9.89
C ASP A 56 -6.77 -3.36 -9.27
N PRO A 57 -7.68 -3.85 -8.41
CA PRO A 57 -8.72 -3.03 -7.79
C PRO A 57 -8.16 -2.03 -6.77
N MET A 58 -6.90 -2.16 -6.35
CA MET A 58 -6.28 -1.33 -5.31
C MET A 58 -4.97 -0.71 -5.79
N ALA A 59 -4.81 -0.50 -7.10
CA ALA A 59 -3.60 0.09 -7.67
C ALA A 59 -3.17 1.35 -6.90
N GLY A 60 -2.07 1.25 -6.14
CA GLY A 60 -1.50 2.35 -5.35
C GLY A 60 -2.13 2.63 -3.98
N SER A 61 -3.11 1.83 -3.52
CA SER A 61 -3.83 2.05 -2.24
C SER A 61 -4.11 0.79 -1.45
N SER A 62 -3.38 -0.30 -1.72
CA SER A 62 -3.54 -1.56 -0.97
C SER A 62 -3.15 -1.36 0.51
N PRO A 63 -4.02 -1.67 1.47
CA PRO A 63 -3.67 -1.59 2.88
C PRO A 63 -2.57 -2.60 3.17
N SER A 64 -1.63 -2.21 4.03
CA SER A 64 -0.64 -3.13 4.57
C SER A 64 -1.30 -4.18 5.46
N VAL A 65 -0.57 -5.24 5.78
CA VAL A 65 -1.04 -6.23 6.78
C VAL A 65 -1.35 -5.53 8.10
N CYS A 66 -0.51 -4.60 8.53
CA CYS A 66 -0.70 -3.84 9.77
C CYS A 66 -1.97 -2.99 9.79
N ASP A 67 -2.39 -2.46 8.64
CA ASP A 67 -3.64 -1.70 8.53
C ASP A 67 -4.88 -2.60 8.68
N VAL A 68 -4.73 -3.90 8.42
CA VAL A 68 -5.85 -4.86 8.44
C VAL A 68 -5.95 -5.59 9.78
N CYS A 69 -4.84 -5.99 10.40
CA CYS A 69 -4.84 -6.75 11.65
C CYS A 69 -4.42 -5.96 12.89
N GLY A 70 -3.88 -4.75 12.74
CA GLY A 70 -3.52 -3.89 13.87
C GLY A 70 -2.59 -4.56 14.88
N VAL A 71 -2.94 -4.45 16.16
CA VAL A 71 -2.13 -4.94 17.29
C VAL A 71 -2.02 -6.46 17.36
N ASP A 72 -2.95 -7.20 16.74
CA ASP A 72 -2.96 -8.67 16.77
C ASP A 72 -1.79 -9.27 15.98
N CYS A 73 -1.23 -8.50 15.04
CA CYS A 73 -0.02 -8.86 14.30
C CYS A 73 1.27 -8.34 14.93
N GLY A 74 1.20 -7.70 16.11
CA GLY A 74 2.36 -7.04 16.73
C GLY A 74 2.82 -5.79 15.97
N CYS A 75 1.94 -5.16 15.19
CA CYS A 75 2.24 -3.89 14.56
C CYS A 75 2.17 -2.77 15.60
N ASP A 76 3.31 -2.12 15.86
CA ASP A 76 3.40 -1.00 16.79
C ASP A 76 2.84 0.27 16.12
N PRO A 77 1.80 0.93 16.68
CA PRO A 77 1.28 2.19 16.15
C PRO A 77 2.29 3.35 16.16
N GLN A 78 3.49 3.17 16.75
CA GLN A 78 4.56 4.17 16.74
C GLN A 78 5.54 4.06 15.55
N THR A 79 5.47 3.01 14.73
CA THR A 79 6.48 2.76 13.68
C THR A 79 5.90 2.79 12.26
N GLY A 80 5.26 3.92 11.93
CA GLY A 80 5.08 4.32 10.54
C GLY A 80 6.39 4.85 9.97
N GLY A 81 7.18 3.98 9.34
CA GLY A 81 8.36 4.35 8.57
C GLY A 81 9.67 3.78 9.11
N ASN A 82 10.56 3.40 8.20
CA ASN A 82 11.92 2.95 8.49
C ASN A 82 12.66 3.94 9.40
N THR A 83 12.73 3.63 10.69
CA THR A 83 13.74 4.19 11.59
C THR A 83 14.30 3.03 12.39
N SER A 84 15.38 2.46 11.85
CA SER A 84 16.45 1.94 12.69
C SER A 84 16.67 2.93 13.83
N SER A 85 16.39 2.53 15.06
CA SER A 85 16.84 3.23 16.27
C SER A 85 18.37 3.29 16.24
N GLN A 86 18.90 4.29 15.56
CA GLN A 86 20.20 4.83 15.87
C GLN A 86 19.92 6.07 16.70
N THR A 87 20.12 5.91 18.00
CA THR A 87 20.31 7.01 18.93
C THR A 87 21.53 7.80 18.44
N ILE A 88 21.33 8.76 17.54
CA ILE A 88 22.38 9.72 17.21
C ILE A 88 22.44 10.67 18.40
N ALA A 89 23.28 10.32 19.38
CA ALA A 89 23.73 11.26 20.38
C ALA A 89 24.30 12.48 19.65
N THR A 90 23.59 13.60 19.71
CA THR A 90 24.03 14.87 19.12
C THR A 90 25.26 15.37 19.89
N SER A 91 26.45 15.02 19.38
CA SER A 91 27.77 15.34 19.94
C SER A 91 28.10 16.85 19.98
N LEU A 92 27.27 17.70 19.33
CA LEU A 92 27.44 19.16 19.33
C LEU A 92 26.98 19.83 20.63
N GLY A 93 26.04 19.24 21.38
CA GLY A 93 25.54 19.82 22.64
C GLY A 93 26.57 19.76 23.77
N LEU A 94 27.36 18.69 23.83
CA LEU A 94 28.38 18.50 24.86
C LEU A 94 29.62 19.39 24.67
N LEU A 95 29.94 19.75 23.42
CA LEU A 95 31.10 20.60 23.10
C LEU A 95 30.88 22.06 23.53
N LEU A 96 29.67 22.58 23.36
CA LEU A 96 29.31 23.93 23.82
C LEU A 96 29.33 24.03 25.36
N THR A 97 28.89 23.00 26.09
CA THR A 97 28.95 23.00 27.55
C THR A 97 30.39 22.99 28.09
N PHE A 98 31.31 22.29 27.42
CA PHE A 98 32.72 22.31 27.82
C PHE A 98 33.39 23.66 27.56
N ILE A 99 33.11 24.30 26.42
CA ILE A 99 33.69 25.61 26.10
C ILE A 99 33.22 26.70 27.08
N VAL A 100 31.92 26.72 27.43
CA VAL A 100 31.39 27.69 28.40
C VAL A 100 32.00 27.48 29.79
N ALA A 101 32.20 26.23 30.23
CA ALA A 101 32.82 25.94 31.52
C ALA A 101 34.30 26.39 31.58
N VAL A 102 35.07 26.18 30.51
CA VAL A 102 36.49 26.61 30.44
C VAL A 102 36.62 28.14 30.45
N ILE A 103 35.75 28.85 29.75
CA ILE A 103 35.76 30.33 29.74
C ILE A 103 35.33 30.89 31.10
N ALA A 104 34.32 30.30 31.75
CA ALA A 104 33.91 30.72 33.10
C ALA A 104 35.01 30.50 34.15
N SER A 105 35.82 29.44 34.00
CA SER A 105 36.91 29.13 34.94
C SER A 105 38.08 30.10 34.85
N SER A 106 38.34 30.64 33.65
CA SER A 106 39.45 31.58 33.41
C SER A 106 39.10 33.04 33.72
N LEU A 107 37.80 33.38 33.87
CA LEU A 107 37.36 34.73 34.28
C LEU A 107 37.31 34.93 35.80
N VAL A 108 37.42 33.86 36.61
CA VAL A 108 37.33 33.91 38.09
C VAL A 108 38.70 33.96 38.76
N THR A 109 39.80 33.90 37.99
CA THR A 109 41.16 34.19 38.49
C THR A 109 41.65 35.55 37.97
N CYS A 110 41.15 36.61 38.59
CA CYS A 110 41.83 37.90 38.77
C CYS A 110 41.66 38.32 40.22
#